data_AF-A0A842V7V6-F1
#
_entry.id   AF-A0A842V7V6-F1
#
_cell.length_a   1.000
_cell.length_b   1.000
_cell.length_c   1.000
_cell.angle_alpha   90.00
_cell.angle_beta   90.00
_cell.angle_gamma   90.00
#
_symmetry.space_group_name_H-M   'P 1'
#
loop_
_entity.id
_entity.type
_entity.pdbx_description
1 polymer ?
#
loop_
_entity_poly.entity_id
_entity_poly.type
_entity_poly.pdbx_seq_one_letter_code
_entity_poly.pdbx_strand_id
1 'polypeptide(L)'
;MGHTVWSQRMNAERIITELLRYKKALRSEQQALFDELLKRSMNHLGTISYANSMHTWALLLLSILLEQEQRIKKLEHVVNRYLSKKEQDRRVAENENDEYASNL
;
A
#
# COMPACT_ATOMS: atom_id res chain seq x y z
N MET A 1 -2.55 -34.13 9.81
CA MET A 1 -2.47 -32.65 9.74
C MET A 1 -1.71 -32.12 8.51
N GLY A 2 -1.00 -32.94 7.71
CA GLY A 2 -0.36 -32.49 6.46
C GLY A 2 -1.30 -32.21 5.28
N HIS A 3 -2.55 -32.71 5.33
CA HIS A 3 -3.54 -32.50 4.26
C HIS A 3 -4.14 -31.07 4.24
N THR A 4 -4.15 -30.37 5.38
CA THR A 4 -4.75 -29.03 5.49
C THR A 4 -3.92 -27.98 4.74
N VAL A 5 -2.58 -28.01 4.89
CA VAL A 5 -1.68 -27.08 4.19
C VAL A 5 -1.72 -27.30 2.67
N TRP A 6 -1.79 -28.56 2.21
CA TRP A 6 -1.94 -28.88 0.80
C TRP A 6 -3.27 -28.36 0.22
N SER A 7 -4.37 -28.47 0.98
CA SER A 7 -5.67 -27.91 0.57
C SER A 7 -5.67 -26.38 0.49
N GLN A 8 -4.93 -25.70 1.38
CA GLN A 8 -4.84 -24.24 1.39
C GLN A 8 -4.05 -23.71 0.19
N ARG A 9 -2.96 -24.40 -0.17
CA ARG A 9 -2.21 -24.09 -1.39
C ARG A 9 -3.07 -24.24 -2.65
N MET A 10 -3.84 -25.33 -2.76
CA MET A 10 -4.77 -25.55 -3.88
C MET A 10 -5.83 -24.44 -3.96
N ASN A 11 -6.38 -24.00 -2.82
CA ASN A 11 -7.33 -22.89 -2.79
C ASN A 11 -6.69 -21.57 -3.23
N ALA A 12 -5.46 -21.28 -2.80
CA ALA A 12 -4.73 -20.11 -3.26
C ALA A 12 -4.49 -20.15 -4.78
N GLU A 13 -4.08 -21.29 -5.34
CA GLU A 13 -3.89 -21.46 -6.78
C GLU A 13 -5.18 -21.24 -7.59
N ARG A 14 -6.33 -21.70 -7.07
CA ARG A 14 -7.64 -21.43 -7.69
C ARG A 14 -7.98 -19.94 -7.69
N ILE A 15 -7.81 -19.27 -6.55
CA ILE A 15 -8.07 -17.83 -6.43
C ILE A 15 -7.16 -17.03 -7.36
N ILE A 16 -5.86 -17.37 -7.42
CA ILE A 16 -4.90 -16.71 -8.33
C ILE A 16 -5.35 -16.89 -9.78
N THR A 17 -5.80 -18.08 -10.16
CA THR A 17 -6.30 -18.35 -11.51
C THR A 17 -7.49 -17.46 -11.85
N GLU A 18 -8.44 -17.28 -10.93
CA GLU A 18 -9.59 -16.38 -11.11
C GLU A 18 -9.17 -14.91 -11.23
N LEU A 19 -8.24 -14.47 -10.37
CA LEU A 19 -7.68 -13.12 -10.41
C LEU A 19 -6.95 -12.83 -11.73
N LEU A 20 -6.21 -13.80 -12.26
CA LEU A 20 -5.55 -13.66 -13.56
C LEU A 20 -6.55 -13.63 -14.73
N ARG A 21 -7.72 -14.27 -14.60
CA ARG A 21 -8.81 -14.11 -15.57
C ARG A 21 -9.41 -12.72 -15.50
N TYR A 22 -9.66 -12.20 -14.29
CA TYR A 22 -10.13 -10.83 -14.09
C TYR A 22 -9.16 -9.79 -14.68
N LYS A 23 -7.85 -9.97 -14.48
CA LYS A 23 -6.81 -9.12 -15.08
C LYS A 23 -7.00 -8.93 -16.59
N LYS A 24 -7.37 -10.00 -17.33
CA LYS A 24 -7.56 -9.92 -18.79
C LYS A 24 -8.69 -8.97 -19.21
N ALA A 25 -9.63 -8.69 -18.32
CA ALA A 25 -10.72 -7.73 -18.56
C ALA A 25 -10.31 -6.27 -18.26
N LEU A 26 -9.16 -6.04 -17.62
CA LEU A 26 -8.67 -4.70 -17.29
C LEU A 26 -7.97 -4.02 -18.48
N ARG A 27 -7.95 -2.68 -18.49
CA ARG A 27 -7.14 -1.89 -19.43
C ARG A 27 -5.65 -2.11 -19.18
N SER A 28 -4.80 -1.91 -20.19
CA SER A 28 -3.34 -2.12 -20.12
C SER A 28 -2.66 -1.42 -18.93
N GLU A 29 -3.01 -0.16 -18.66
CA GLU A 29 -2.50 0.60 -17.50
C GLU A 29 -2.89 -0.03 -16.16
N GLN A 30 -4.11 -0.52 -16.06
CA GLN A 30 -4.64 -1.17 -14.85
C GLN A 30 -4.04 -2.56 -14.64
N GLN A 31 -3.69 -3.27 -15.72
CA GLN A 31 -3.04 -4.58 -15.63
C GLN A 31 -1.66 -4.50 -14.96
N ALA A 32 -0.88 -3.46 -15.26
CA ALA A 32 0.44 -3.26 -14.66
C ALA A 32 0.33 -3.00 -13.15
N LEU A 33 -0.60 -2.14 -12.74
CA LEU A 33 -0.90 -1.89 -11.32
C LEU A 33 -1.39 -3.15 -10.62
N PHE A 34 -2.28 -3.90 -11.27
CA PHE A 34 -2.80 -5.15 -10.74
C PHE A 34 -1.69 -6.18 -10.48
N ASP A 35 -0.74 -6.35 -11.41
CA ASP A 35 0.39 -7.25 -11.25
C ASP A 35 1.27 -6.87 -10.06
N GLU A 36 1.52 -5.56 -9.89
CA GLU A 36 2.32 -5.05 -8.79
C GLU A 36 1.65 -5.31 -7.43
N LEU A 37 0.32 -5.11 -7.35
CA LEU A 37 -0.47 -5.38 -6.15
C LEU A 37 -0.52 -6.88 -5.85
N LEU A 38 -0.81 -7.70 -6.85
CA LEU A 38 -0.91 -9.15 -6.69
C LEU A 38 0.43 -9.72 -6.23
N LYS A 39 1.55 -9.34 -6.85
CA LYS A 39 2.88 -9.80 -6.48
C LYS A 39 3.23 -9.53 -5.01
N ARG A 40 2.83 -8.37 -4.47
CA ARG A 40 3.09 -8.04 -3.07
C ARG A 40 2.22 -8.85 -2.12
N SER A 41 0.94 -8.97 -2.45
CA SER A 41 -0.01 -9.75 -1.65
C SER A 41 0.39 -11.22 -1.49
N MET A 42 1.02 -11.80 -2.51
CA MET A 42 1.54 -13.16 -2.50
C MET A 42 2.61 -13.41 -1.42
N ASN A 43 3.34 -12.38 -0.98
CA ASN A 43 4.31 -12.53 0.12
C ASN A 43 3.64 -12.84 1.46
N HIS A 44 2.34 -12.54 1.59
CA HIS A 44 1.56 -12.81 2.80
C HIS A 44 0.90 -14.18 2.81
N LEU A 45 1.04 -14.99 1.74
CA LEU A 45 0.43 -16.31 1.66
C LEU A 45 0.82 -17.24 2.81
N GLY A 46 2.06 -17.11 3.32
CA GLY A 46 2.51 -17.83 4.51
C GLY A 46 1.62 -17.53 5.71
N THR A 47 1.40 -16.25 6.00
CA THR A 47 0.55 -15.76 7.10
C THR A 47 -0.92 -16.13 6.89
N ILE A 48 -1.43 -16.01 5.66
CA ILE A 48 -2.81 -16.36 5.30
C ILE A 48 -3.07 -17.86 5.49
N SER A 49 -2.08 -18.70 5.19
CA SER A 49 -2.19 -20.16 5.36
C SER A 49 -2.37 -20.58 6.83
N TYR A 50 -1.91 -19.77 7.79
CA TYR A 50 -2.12 -20.01 9.21
C TYR A 50 -3.55 -19.68 9.69
N ALA A 51 -4.27 -18.81 8.97
CA ALA A 51 -5.61 -18.39 9.40
C ALA A 51 -6.69 -19.47 9.20
N ASN A 52 -6.36 -20.60 8.54
CA ASN A 52 -7.28 -21.70 8.20
C ASN A 52 -8.65 -21.22 7.68
N SER A 53 -8.65 -20.12 6.92
CA SER A 53 -9.86 -19.40 6.54
C SER A 53 -10.36 -19.90 5.19
N MET A 54 -11.68 -20.11 5.08
CA MET A 54 -12.37 -20.40 3.81
C MET A 54 -12.29 -19.22 2.83
N HIS A 55 -11.90 -18.03 3.31
CA HIS A 55 -11.85 -16.78 2.54
C HIS A 55 -10.43 -16.25 2.40
N THR A 56 -9.49 -17.12 1.98
CA THR A 56 -8.11 -16.76 1.58
C THR A 56 -8.05 -15.53 0.67
N TRP A 57 -9.04 -15.35 -0.22
CA TRP A 57 -9.16 -14.17 -1.09
C TRP A 57 -9.40 -12.87 -0.32
N ALA A 58 -10.21 -12.90 0.74
CA ALA A 58 -10.53 -11.72 1.55
C ALA A 58 -9.30 -11.30 2.37
N LEU A 59 -8.54 -12.27 2.88
CA LEU A 59 -7.27 -12.00 3.55
C LEU A 59 -6.20 -11.46 2.60
N LEU A 60 -6.15 -11.94 1.35
CA LEU A 60 -5.26 -11.41 0.32
C LEU A 60 -5.58 -9.94 0.01
N LEU A 61 -6.86 -9.61 -0.19
CA LEU A 61 -7.30 -8.23 -0.42
C LEU A 61 -7.03 -7.34 0.80
N LEU A 62 -7.26 -7.85 2.01
CA LEU A 62 -6.98 -7.14 3.25
C LEU A 62 -5.47 -6.82 3.38
N SER A 63 -4.60 -7.77 3.03
CA SER A 63 -3.14 -7.53 2.99
C SER A 63 -2.78 -6.45 1.97
N ILE A 64 -3.41 -6.46 0.78
CA ILE A 64 -3.21 -5.39 -0.22
C ILE A 64 -3.62 -4.04 0.35
N LEU A 65 -4.81 -3.94 0.94
CA LEU A 65 -5.32 -2.70 1.52
C LEU A 65 -4.42 -2.19 2.65
N LEU A 66 -3.94 -3.09 3.52
CA LEU A 66 -3.04 -2.74 4.61
C LEU A 66 -1.71 -2.17 4.10
N GLU A 67 -1.15 -2.74 3.03
CA GLU A 67 0.06 -2.18 2.41
C GLU A 67 -0.18 -0.82 1.77
N GLN A 68 -1.34 -0.60 1.16
CA GLN A 68 -1.70 0.71 0.60
C GLN A 68 -1.85 1.76 1.71
N GLU A 69 -2.53 1.42 2.81
CA GLU A 69 -2.69 2.30 3.97
C GLU A 69 -1.34 2.71 4.56
N GLN A 70 -0.40 1.76 4.68
CA GLN A 70 0.97 2.06 5.15
C GLN A 70 1.72 3.00 4.21
N ARG A 71 1.54 2.87 2.89
CA ARG A 71 2.16 3.77 1.90
C ARG A 71 1.59 5.16 1.99
N ILE A 72 0.26 5.27 2.06
CA ILE A 72 -0.45 6.54 2.22
C ILE A 72 0.07 7.25 3.46
N LYS A 73 0.08 6.59 4.62
CA LYS A 73 0.61 7.17 5.87
C LYS A 73 2.06 7.64 5.73
N LYS A 74 2.93 6.86 5.09
CA LYS A 74 4.33 7.27 4.85
C LYS A 74 4.43 8.51 3.97
N LEU A 75 3.62 8.59 2.91
CA LEU A 75 3.57 9.75 2.04
C LEU A 75 3.02 10.97 2.76
N GLU A 76 1.94 10.84 3.52
CA GLU A 76 1.39 11.91 4.36
C GLU A 76 2.43 12.44 5.35
N HIS A 77 3.21 11.57 6.00
CA HIS A 77 4.29 11.99 6.89
C HIS A 77 5.39 12.77 6.16
N VAL A 78 5.74 12.39 4.92
CA VAL A 78 6.72 13.14 4.12
C VAL A 78 6.17 14.50 3.71
N VAL A 79 4.93 14.55 3.22
CA VAL A 79 4.26 15.78 2.81
C VAL A 79 4.13 16.73 4.00
N ASN A 80 3.67 16.26 5.14
CA ASN A 80 3.52 17.09 6.34
C ASN A 80 4.86 17.67 6.80
N ARG A 81 5.93 16.87 6.80
CA ARG A 81 7.28 17.38 7.13
C ARG A 81 7.75 18.46 6.16
N TYR A 82 7.51 18.26 4.86
CA TYR A 82 7.87 19.26 3.85
C TYR A 82 7.08 20.56 4.04
N LEU A 83 5.77 20.47 4.30
CA LEU A 83 4.92 21.64 4.56
C LEU A 83 5.34 22.38 5.83
N SER A 84 5.63 21.67 6.92
CA SER A 84 6.12 22.28 8.16
C SER A 84 7.44 23.01 7.96
N LYS A 85 8.39 22.40 7.23
CA LYS A 85 9.67 23.04 6.94
C LYS A 85 9.48 24.31 6.09
N LYS A 86 8.68 24.23 5.03
CA LYS A 86 8.40 25.37 4.14
C LYS A 86 7.74 26.54 4.89
N GLU A 87 6.81 26.23 5.80
CA GLU A 87 6.16 27.25 6.65
C GLU A 87 7.16 27.89 7.61
N GLN A 88 8.08 27.11 8.18
CA GLN A 88 9.11 27.63 9.07
C GLN A 88 10.12 28.52 8.32
N ASP A 89 10.56 28.09 7.14
CA ASP A 89 11.43 28.88 6.26
C ASP A 89 10.74 30.22 5.85
N ARG A 90 9.44 30.18 5.58
CA ARG A 90 8.64 31.38 5.28
C ARG A 90 8.58 32.35 6.46
N ARG A 91 8.33 31.86 7.68
CA ARG A 91 8.28 32.70 8.89
C ARG A 91 9.62 33.35 9.21
N VAL A 92 10.73 32.64 8.98
CA VAL A 92 12.08 33.21 9.14
C VAL A 92 12.29 34.36 8.16
N ALA A 93 11.93 34.18 6.88
CA ALA A 93 12.04 35.23 5.87
C ALA A 93 11.13 36.44 6.14
N GLU A 94 9.93 36.23 6.68
CA GLU A 94 9.02 37.31 7.09
C GLU A 94 9.61 38.10 8.27
N ASN A 95 10.14 37.42 9.30
CA ASN A 95 10.76 38.08 10.45
C ASN A 95 12.04 38.86 10.09
N GLU A 96 12.88 38.32 9.21
CA GLU A 96 14.09 39.02 8.74
C GLU A 96 13.71 40.32 8.00
N ASN A 97 12.70 40.28 7.13
CA ASN A 97 12.22 41.47 6.43
C ASN A 97 11.64 42.53 7.37
N ASP A 98 10.90 42.13 8.40
CA ASP A 98 10.34 43.04 9.40
C ASP A 98 11.44 43.70 10.27
N GLU A 99 12.51 42.97 10.58
CA GLU A 99 13.68 43.49 11.30
C GLU A 99 14.48 44.50 10.45
N TYR A 100 14.63 44.26 9.14
CA TYR A 100 15.23 45.23 8.23
C TYR A 100 14.37 46.48 8.03
N ALA A 101 13.04 46.32 7.96
CA ALA A 101 12.11 47.44 7.80
C ALA A 101 12.00 48.34 9.05
N SER A 102 12.24 47.79 10.25
CA SER A 102 12.18 48.53 11.52
C SER A 102 13.47 49.31 11.85
N ASN A 103 14.58 49.02 11.16
CA ASN A 103 15.88 49.68 11.35
C ASN A 103 16.16 50.78 10.31
N LEU A 104 15.15 51.15 9.50
CA LEU A 104 15.16 52.22 8.48
C LEU A 104 14.29 53.40 8.95
#